data_AF-A0A965VY77-F1
#
_entry.id   AF-A0A965VY77-F1
#
_cell.length_a   1.000
_cell.length_b   1.000
_cell.length_c   1.000
_cell.angle_alpha   90.00
_cell.angle_beta   90.00
_cell.angle_gamma   90.00
#
_symmetry.space_group_name_H-M   'P 1'
#
loop_
_entity.id
_entity.type
_entity.pdbx_description
1 polymer ?
#
loop_
_entity_poly.entity_id
_entity_poly.type
_entity_poly.pdbx_seq_one_letter_code
_entity_poly.pdbx_strand_id
1 'polypeptide(L)'
;MFEILKNFEAKFGGLKKKGLRIEGLSMIDPKRKKHVIVICKPFLFDNRQLPKTYEGLDIKAKIAGGLPEEFKSTKNNKPAYVWAPQHFELFVDRCAPEIKERLGNPKMSRKEMLDALAFGDFEAHKKKAKQLMTEGKVPPFKLN
;
A
#
# COMPACT_ATOMS: atom_id res chain seq x y z
N MET A 1 9.42 -12.69 -19.81
CA MET A 1 9.18 -12.49 -18.35
C MET A 1 10.36 -11.81 -17.65
N PHE A 2 11.61 -12.27 -17.88
CA PHE A 2 12.81 -11.57 -17.38
C PHE A 2 12.97 -10.16 -17.95
N GLU A 3 12.59 -9.93 -19.21
CA GLU A 3 12.58 -8.59 -19.82
C GLU A 3 11.60 -7.65 -19.13
N ILE A 4 10.41 -8.12 -18.74
CA ILE A 4 9.42 -7.32 -18.01
C ILE A 4 10.00 -6.85 -16.67
N LEU A 5 10.71 -7.73 -15.95
CA LEU A 5 11.36 -7.36 -14.70
C LEU A 5 12.49 -6.36 -14.93
N LYS A 6 13.31 -6.53 -15.98
CA LYS A 6 14.35 -5.57 -16.37
C LYS A 6 13.75 -4.20 -16.73
N ASN A 7 12.68 -4.17 -17.50
CA ASN A 7 11.99 -2.93 -17.88
C ASN A 7 11.37 -2.26 -16.66
N PHE A 8 10.76 -3.04 -15.76
CA PHE A 8 10.22 -2.56 -14.51
C PHE A 8 11.32 -1.96 -13.62
N GLU A 9 12.46 -2.65 -13.51
CA GLU A 9 13.60 -2.15 -12.74
C GLU A 9 14.25 -0.91 -13.39
N ALA A 10 14.32 -0.82 -14.72
CA ALA A 10 14.81 0.37 -15.39
C ALA A 10 13.89 1.57 -15.15
N LYS A 11 12.57 1.36 -15.21
CA LYS A 11 11.56 2.42 -15.07
C LYS A 11 11.38 2.89 -13.62
N PHE A 12 11.37 1.95 -12.68
CA PHE A 12 11.11 2.22 -11.25
C PHE A 12 12.37 2.13 -10.38
N GLY A 13 13.54 1.87 -10.97
CA GLY A 13 14.81 1.78 -10.26
C GLY A 13 15.20 3.06 -9.53
N GLY A 14 14.77 4.22 -10.02
CA GLY A 14 14.93 5.50 -9.32
C GLY A 14 14.25 5.54 -7.95
N LEU A 15 13.16 4.78 -7.76
CA LEU A 15 12.45 4.67 -6.49
C LEU A 15 13.22 3.85 -5.45
N LYS A 16 14.29 3.13 -5.83
CA LYS A 16 15.19 2.47 -4.87
C LYS A 16 15.81 3.47 -3.90
N LYS A 17 16.08 4.70 -4.36
CA LYS A 17 16.54 5.81 -3.50
C LYS A 17 15.54 6.20 -2.41
N LYS A 18 14.24 5.93 -2.64
CA LYS A 18 13.14 6.17 -1.68
C LYS A 18 12.83 4.93 -0.82
N GLY A 19 13.66 3.89 -0.89
CA GLY A 19 13.51 2.66 -0.11
C GLY A 19 12.72 1.54 -0.80
N LEU A 20 12.35 1.69 -2.07
CA LEU A 20 11.77 0.58 -2.84
C LEU A 20 12.83 -0.51 -3.09
N ARG A 21 12.49 -1.76 -2.81
CA ARG A 21 13.26 -2.96 -3.17
C ARG A 21 12.41 -3.80 -4.11
N ILE A 22 12.97 -4.16 -5.26
CA ILE A 22 12.28 -5.03 -6.20
C ILE A 22 12.78 -6.44 -5.88
N GLU A 23 11.91 -7.32 -5.37
CA GLU A 23 12.31 -8.69 -5.03
C GLU A 23 12.37 -9.57 -6.28
N GLY A 24 11.46 -9.34 -7.24
CA GLY A 24 11.43 -10.08 -8.49
C GLY A 24 10.05 -10.62 -8.82
N LEU A 25 10.01 -11.70 -9.61
CA LEU A 25 8.78 -12.38 -9.98
C LEU A 25 8.47 -13.49 -8.98
N SER A 26 7.21 -13.60 -8.57
CA SER A 26 6.73 -14.67 -7.71
C SER A 26 5.41 -15.23 -8.22
N MET A 27 5.20 -16.52 -8.03
CA MET A 27 3.95 -17.19 -8.38
C MET A 27 3.05 -17.23 -7.15
N ILE A 28 1.89 -16.56 -7.22
CA ILE A 28 0.93 -16.52 -6.11
C ILE A 28 -0.16 -17.59 -6.22
N ASP A 29 -0.42 -18.06 -7.43
CA ASP A 29 -1.42 -19.09 -7.70
C ASP A 29 -0.84 -20.12 -8.66
N PRO A 30 -0.39 -21.27 -8.15
CA PRO A 30 0.19 -22.32 -8.99
C PRO A 30 -0.85 -23.00 -9.88
N LYS A 31 -2.13 -23.03 -9.46
CA LYS A 31 -3.21 -23.64 -10.26
C LYS A 31 -3.55 -22.81 -11.49
N ARG A 32 -3.57 -21.48 -11.35
CA ARG A 32 -3.82 -20.52 -12.44
C ARG A 32 -2.54 -20.01 -13.11
N LYS A 33 -1.36 -20.50 -12.69
CA LYS A 33 -0.03 -20.02 -13.13
C LYS A 33 0.09 -18.48 -13.04
N LYS A 34 -0.53 -17.88 -12.02
CA LYS A 34 -0.56 -16.42 -11.88
C LYS A 34 0.74 -15.92 -11.28
N HIS A 35 1.48 -15.18 -12.08
CA HIS A 35 2.73 -14.53 -11.69
C HIS A 35 2.47 -13.07 -11.30
N VAL A 36 3.23 -12.59 -10.33
CA VAL A 36 3.21 -11.21 -9.87
C VAL A 36 4.61 -10.68 -9.71
N ILE A 37 4.77 -9.36 -9.82
CA ILE A 37 6.01 -8.68 -9.47
C ILE A 37 5.94 -8.34 -7.99
N VAL A 38 6.82 -8.95 -7.20
CA VAL A 38 6.94 -8.66 -5.78
C VAL A 38 7.90 -7.51 -5.57
N ILE A 39 7.41 -6.49 -4.90
CA ILE A 39 8.20 -5.34 -4.47
C ILE A 39 8.07 -5.23 -2.95
N CYS A 40 9.09 -4.69 -2.31
CA CYS A 40 9.14 -4.42 -0.90
C CYS A 40 9.40 -2.92 -0.72
N LYS A 41 8.61 -2.22 0.07
CA LYS A 41 8.69 -0.76 0.21
C LYS A 41 8.46 -0.34 1.66
N PRO A 42 8.98 0.80 2.12
CA PRO A 42 8.62 1.32 3.42
C PRO A 42 7.11 1.60 3.52
N PHE A 43 6.60 1.68 4.75
CA PHE A 43 5.20 2.04 5.01
C PHE A 43 4.88 3.43 4.42
N LEU A 44 5.74 4.40 4.71
CA LEU A 44 5.73 5.74 4.13
C LEU A 44 6.34 5.71 2.73
N PHE A 45 5.51 5.37 1.74
CA PHE A 45 5.88 5.35 0.33
C PHE A 45 4.70 5.81 -0.53
N ASP A 46 4.97 6.63 -1.55
CA ASP A 46 3.94 7.10 -2.47
C ASP A 46 3.49 5.96 -3.39
N ASN A 47 2.35 5.35 -3.08
CA ASN A 47 1.80 4.26 -3.87
C ASN A 47 1.32 4.73 -5.25
N ARG A 48 1.12 6.04 -5.48
CA ARG A 48 0.73 6.59 -6.80
C ARG A 48 1.86 6.47 -7.81
N GLN A 49 3.11 6.39 -7.35
CA GLN A 49 4.29 6.22 -8.22
C GLN A 49 4.44 4.78 -8.73
N LEU A 50 3.61 3.84 -8.25
CA LEU A 50 3.65 2.44 -8.65
C LEU A 50 2.31 2.03 -9.26
N PRO A 51 2.31 1.40 -10.44
CA PRO A 51 1.08 0.87 -11.00
C PRO A 51 0.60 -0.36 -10.21
N LYS A 52 -0.70 -0.66 -10.29
CA LYS A 52 -1.27 -1.90 -9.72
C LYS A 52 -0.94 -3.12 -10.58
N THR A 53 -0.73 -2.90 -11.87
CA THR A 53 -0.45 -3.93 -12.88
C THR A 53 0.58 -3.39 -13.86
N TYR A 54 1.55 -4.20 -14.27
CA TYR A 54 2.60 -3.80 -15.21
C TYR A 54 2.83 -4.91 -16.23
N GLU A 55 2.69 -4.58 -17.52
CA GLU A 55 2.82 -5.53 -18.64
C GLU A 55 2.03 -6.85 -18.43
N GLY A 56 0.82 -6.75 -17.87
CA GLY A 56 -0.06 -7.89 -17.60
C GLY A 56 0.20 -8.64 -16.28
N LEU A 57 1.20 -8.23 -15.49
CA LEU A 57 1.50 -8.82 -14.18
C LEU A 57 1.00 -7.91 -13.05
N ASP A 58 0.31 -8.49 -12.07
CA ASP A 58 -0.05 -7.74 -10.85
C ASP A 58 1.20 -7.42 -10.03
N ILE A 59 1.21 -6.25 -9.39
CA ILE A 59 2.29 -5.85 -8.49
C ILE A 59 1.87 -6.10 -7.05
N LYS A 60 2.63 -6.96 -6.37
CA LYS A 60 2.42 -7.26 -4.96
C LYS A 60 3.43 -6.50 -4.12
N ALA A 61 2.95 -5.45 -3.47
CA ALA A 61 3.75 -4.68 -2.52
C ALA A 61 3.75 -5.32 -1.13
N LYS A 62 4.94 -5.62 -0.63
CA LYS A 62 5.23 -5.94 0.76
C LYS A 62 5.74 -4.68 1.47
N ILE A 63 5.44 -4.57 2.75
CA ILE A 63 5.93 -3.45 3.55
C ILE A 63 7.18 -3.90 4.29
N ALA A 64 8.30 -3.24 4.02
CA ALA A 64 9.55 -3.39 4.75
C ALA A 64 9.51 -2.52 6.01
N GLY A 65 9.59 -3.15 7.18
CA GLY A 65 9.72 -2.47 8.47
C GLY A 65 8.52 -2.68 9.39
N GLY A 66 8.52 -1.93 10.49
CA GLY A 66 7.43 -1.94 11.46
C GLY A 66 6.25 -1.11 10.96
N LEU A 67 5.04 -1.66 11.08
CA LEU A 67 3.81 -0.88 10.96
C LEU A 67 3.72 0.15 12.11
N PRO A 68 3.17 1.35 11.88
CA PRO A 68 2.88 2.30 12.96
C PRO A 68 1.98 1.68 14.02
N GLU A 69 1.97 2.22 15.24
CA GLU A 69 1.15 1.71 16.34
C GLU A 69 -0.34 1.69 15.98
N GLU A 70 -0.83 2.67 15.22
CA GLU A 70 -2.20 2.70 14.71
C GLU A 70 -2.56 1.49 13.83
N PHE A 71 -1.58 0.87 13.16
CA PHE A 71 -1.77 -0.31 12.31
C PHE A 71 -1.38 -1.61 13.03
N LYS A 72 -0.69 -1.53 14.16
CA LYS A 72 -0.42 -2.68 15.04
C LYS A 72 -1.67 -2.95 15.84
N SER A 73 -2.50 -3.90 15.39
CA SER A 73 -3.67 -4.38 16.13
C SER A 73 -3.29 -4.68 17.59
N THR A 74 -3.63 -3.77 18.50
CA THR A 74 -3.31 -3.90 19.91
C THR A 74 -4.50 -4.49 20.66
N LYS A 75 -4.24 -5.66 21.26
CA LYS A 75 -4.79 -6.13 22.54
C LYS A 75 -6.31 -6.09 22.70
N ASN A 76 -7.06 -6.89 21.92
CA ASN A 76 -8.34 -7.48 22.37
C ASN A 76 -8.98 -8.30 21.25
N ASN A 77 -8.51 -9.53 20.99
CA ASN A 77 -9.18 -10.71 20.39
C ASN A 77 -10.31 -10.56 19.33
N LYS A 78 -10.50 -9.39 18.75
CA LYS A 78 -11.43 -9.09 17.67
C LYS A 78 -10.54 -8.87 16.46
N PRO A 79 -10.77 -9.59 15.36
CA PRO A 79 -10.08 -9.25 14.13
C PRO A 79 -10.46 -7.79 13.86
N ALA A 80 -9.48 -6.90 13.83
CA ALA A 80 -9.68 -5.52 13.41
C ALA A 80 -9.04 -5.41 12.03
N TYR A 81 -9.72 -4.75 11.10
CA TYR A 81 -9.18 -4.60 9.76
C TYR A 81 -7.99 -3.64 9.80
N VAL A 82 -6.76 -4.19 9.78
CA VAL A 82 -5.49 -3.44 9.84
C VAL A 82 -5.45 -2.30 8.81
N TRP A 83 -6.06 -2.52 7.64
CA TRP A 83 -6.09 -1.56 6.54
C TRP A 83 -7.35 -0.68 6.54
N ALA A 84 -8.00 -0.47 7.70
CA ALA A 84 -9.19 0.37 7.75
C ALA A 84 -8.87 1.83 7.36
N PRO A 85 -9.74 2.49 6.56
CA PRO A 85 -9.58 3.90 6.19
C PRO A 85 -9.35 4.82 7.39
N GLN A 86 -9.98 4.54 8.54
CA GLN A 86 -9.78 5.30 9.78
C GLN A 86 -8.31 5.31 10.25
N HIS A 87 -7.59 4.19 10.15
CA HIS A 87 -6.19 4.14 10.55
C HIS A 87 -5.32 5.03 9.67
N PHE A 88 -5.63 5.11 8.37
CA PHE A 88 -4.95 6.05 7.47
C PHE A 88 -5.26 7.50 7.84
N GLU A 89 -6.52 7.82 8.16
CA GLU A 89 -6.89 9.18 8.58
C GLU A 89 -6.19 9.59 9.88
N LEU A 90 -6.19 8.73 10.90
CA LEU A 90 -5.53 9.01 12.18
C LEU A 90 -4.02 9.16 12.01
N PHE A 91 -3.40 8.29 11.21
CA PHE A 91 -1.97 8.34 10.95
C PHE A 91 -1.58 9.59 10.15
N VAL A 92 -2.38 9.97 9.14
CA VAL A 92 -2.14 11.23 8.40
C VAL A 92 -2.31 12.43 9.30
N ASP A 93 -3.30 12.44 10.20
CA ASP A 93 -3.52 13.57 11.12
C ASP A 93 -2.35 13.70 12.12
N ARG A 94 -1.89 12.58 12.68
CA ARG A 94 -0.78 12.53 13.65
C ARG A 94 0.59 12.79 13.02
N CYS A 95 0.86 12.18 11.86
CA CYS A 95 2.18 12.17 11.21
C CYS A 95 2.23 12.99 9.91
N ALA A 96 1.29 13.90 9.67
CA ALA A 96 1.30 14.82 8.52
C ALA A 96 2.67 15.45 8.21
N PRO A 97 3.42 16.03 9.18
CA PRO A 97 4.72 16.62 8.88
C PRO A 97 5.74 15.59 8.40
N GLU A 98 5.83 14.42 9.06
CA GLU A 98 6.75 13.36 8.67
C GLU A 98 6.43 12.79 7.28
N ILE A 99 5.14 12.64 6.97
CA ILE A 99 4.68 12.20 5.65
C ILE A 99 5.12 13.19 4.57
N LYS A 100 4.96 14.49 4.81
CA LYS A 100 5.36 15.55 3.88
C LYS A 100 6.85 15.57 3.62
N GLU A 101 7.67 15.44 4.67
CA GLU A 101 9.12 15.36 4.56
C GLU A 101 9.55 14.12 3.77
N ARG A 102 8.98 12.96 4.09
CA ARG A 102 9.36 11.68 3.47
C ARG A 102 8.91 11.54 2.03
N LEU A 103 7.76 12.11 1.69
CA LEU A 103 7.28 12.21 0.31
C LEU A 103 7.98 13.34 -0.47
N GLY A 104 8.72 14.21 0.21
CA GLY A 104 9.42 15.35 -0.39
C GLY A 104 8.46 16.41 -0.94
N ASN A 105 7.26 16.53 -0.37
CA ASN A 105 6.26 17.50 -0.81
C ASN A 105 5.63 18.26 0.39
N PRO A 106 6.27 19.37 0.83
CA PRO A 106 5.77 20.18 1.95
C PRO A 106 4.37 20.81 1.76
N LYS A 107 3.88 20.95 0.51
CA LYS A 107 2.55 21.51 0.21
C LYS A 107 1.45 20.45 0.03
N MET A 108 1.75 19.19 0.30
CA MET A 108 0.81 18.10 0.08
C MET A 108 -0.44 18.24 0.96
N SER A 109 -1.62 18.13 0.34
CA SER A 109 -2.90 18.19 1.07
C SER A 109 -3.21 16.89 1.80
N ARG A 110 -4.09 16.95 2.83
CA ARG A 110 -4.54 15.75 3.58
C ARG A 110 -5.04 14.64 2.64
N LYS A 111 -5.84 15.01 1.62
CA LYS A 111 -6.33 14.08 0.60
C LYS A 111 -5.19 13.41 -0.16
N GLU A 112 -4.20 14.18 -0.62
CA GLU A 112 -3.05 13.62 -1.34
C GLU A 112 -2.18 12.70 -0.48
N MET A 113 -2.01 13.02 0.80
CA MET A 113 -1.30 12.14 1.75
C MET A 113 -2.04 10.82 1.93
N LEU A 114 -3.38 10.89 2.04
CA LEU A 114 -4.23 9.71 2.11
C LEU A 114 -4.16 8.88 0.82
N ASP A 115 -4.24 9.51 -0.34
CA ASP A 115 -4.14 8.81 -1.63
C ASP A 115 -2.75 8.17 -1.82
N ALA A 116 -1.68 8.88 -1.44
CA ALA A 116 -0.33 8.36 -1.48
C ALA A 116 -0.16 7.12 -0.59
N LEU A 117 -0.78 7.09 0.60
CA LEU A 117 -0.70 5.96 1.54
C LEU A 117 -1.69 4.82 1.20
N ALA A 118 -2.90 5.14 0.78
CA ALA A 118 -3.99 4.21 0.53
C ALA A 118 -3.96 3.64 -0.89
N PHE A 119 -2.87 2.94 -1.22
CA PHE A 119 -2.75 2.19 -2.48
C PHE A 119 -2.99 3.03 -3.76
N GLY A 120 -2.77 4.34 -3.67
CA GLY A 120 -2.91 5.29 -4.77
C GLY A 120 -4.28 5.98 -4.87
N ASP A 121 -5.31 5.47 -4.17
CA ASP A 121 -6.66 6.03 -4.23
C ASP A 121 -7.44 5.69 -2.94
N PHE A 122 -7.60 6.70 -2.08
CA PHE A 122 -8.25 6.55 -0.78
C PHE A 122 -9.77 6.32 -0.91
N GLU A 123 -10.42 6.96 -1.88
CA GLU A 123 -11.87 6.80 -2.08
C GLU A 123 -12.21 5.40 -2.59
N ALA A 124 -11.45 4.89 -3.56
CA ALA A 124 -11.56 3.51 -4.03
C ALA A 124 -11.28 2.51 -2.90
N HIS A 125 -10.28 2.79 -2.05
CA HIS A 125 -9.99 1.96 -0.88
C HIS A 125 -11.15 1.96 0.12
N LYS A 126 -11.75 3.12 0.42
CA LYS A 126 -12.92 3.24 1.31
C LYS A 126 -14.11 2.45 0.77
N LYS A 127 -14.39 2.52 -0.53
CA LYS A 127 -15.44 1.72 -1.20
C LYS A 127 -15.15 0.22 -1.09
N LYS A 128 -13.91 -0.20 -1.38
CA LYS A 128 -13.49 -1.59 -1.31
C LYS A 128 -13.56 -2.15 0.11
N ALA A 129 -13.13 -1.37 1.10
CA ALA A 129 -13.20 -1.77 2.51
C ALA A 129 -14.66 -1.91 2.98
N LYS A 130 -15.55 -1.00 2.57
CA LYS A 130 -17.00 -1.11 2.82
C LYS A 130 -17.61 -2.34 2.15
N GLN A 131 -17.20 -2.65 0.93
CA GLN A 131 -17.65 -3.83 0.21
C GLN A 131 -17.20 -5.12 0.90
N LEU A 132 -15.92 -5.20 1.29
CA LEU A 132 -15.37 -6.34 2.04
C LEU A 132 -16.06 -6.52 3.40
N MET A 133 -16.45 -5.42 4.05
CA MET A 133 -17.21 -5.44 5.30
C MET A 133 -18.62 -5.99 5.07
N THR A 134 -19.26 -5.59 3.97
CA THR A 134 -20.59 -6.08 3.56
C THR A 134 -20.52 -7.56 3.18
N GLU A 135 -19.45 -8.00 2.52
CA GLU A 135 -19.18 -9.40 2.18
C GLU A 135 -18.75 -10.25 3.39
N GLY A 136 -18.58 -9.67 4.58
CA GLY A 136 -18.14 -10.38 5.79
C GLY A 136 -16.68 -10.88 5.75
N LYS A 137 -15.91 -10.48 4.72
CA LYS A 137 -14.48 -10.83 4.57
C LYS A 137 -13.59 -10.04 5.52
N VAL A 138 -14.06 -8.87 5.95
CA VAL A 138 -13.38 -8.08 6.99
C VAL A 138 -14.36 -7.78 8.11
N PRO A 139 -13.88 -7.77 9.36
CA PRO A 139 -14.69 -7.48 10.52
C PRO A 139 -15.25 -6.05 10.45
N PRO A 140 -16.46 -5.82 11.00
CA PRO A 140 -17.08 -4.51 11.00
C PRO A 140 -16.23 -3.50 11.77
N PHE A 141 -15.79 -2.45 11.08
CA PHE A 141 -15.13 -1.29 11.67
C PHE A 141 -16.07 -0.08 11.55
N LYS A 142 -16.03 0.84 12.53
CA LYS A 142 -16.78 2.09 12.42
C LYS A 142 -16.19 2.89 11.25
N LEU A 143 -17.02 3.39 10.36
CA LEU A 143 -16.68 4.55 9.54
C LEU A 143 -17.16 5.75 10.35
N ASN A 144 -16.27 6.72 10.62
CA ASN A 144 -16.71 8.06 10.98
C ASN A 144 -16.95 8.84 9.68
#